data_AF-A0A2W4QX34-F1
#
_entry.id   AF-A0A2W4QX34-F1
#
_cell.length_a   1.000
_cell.length_b   1.000
_cell.length_c   1.000
_cell.angle_alpha   90.00
_cell.angle_beta   90.00
_cell.angle_gamma   90.00
#
_symmetry.space_group_name_H-M   'P 1'
#
loop_
_entity.id
_entity.type
_entity.pdbx_description
1 polymer ?
#
loop_
_entity_poly.entity_id
_entity_poly.type
_entity_poly.pdbx_seq_one_letter_code
_entity_poly.pdbx_strand_id
1 'polypeptide(L)'
;MTLLLAGCGGGGSSDSGSGGGGGTGGIGDGGSIGGGSGGPGDNGSPGDSGGSGGDDGGSGGSGGSGGSDGGSGGSGGSGGSDGGSDGGSGDDDGGSSEEPGTPTNASPGGIWEGQTSTGKLILGLATESGEFHFIADDGVQYFGTVTTSGNTASASYTGITAFGTAFGDGSSRGTGTLTGSIQQRASLTGTTAFTTEKGMVIPGTIALTYNPVYERDSSLATIAGNFRQDETNYVLSINSDGVAFLQDPDSGCTVNGTVSIIDAEYNAYRVEYTYQNCTGIDAVLNGLEFTGLATLYPVEDRELLIVAASSTSGNILLSAVMLFERM
;
A
#
# COMPACT_ATOMS: atom_id res chain seq x y z
N MET A 1 -15.31 -9.86 13.02
CA MET A 1 -14.35 -8.74 12.98
C MET A 1 -15.09 -7.55 12.40
N THR A 2 -15.57 -6.64 13.25
CA THR A 2 -16.26 -5.41 12.80
C THR A 2 -15.17 -4.43 12.39
N LEU A 3 -14.73 -4.51 11.14
CA LEU A 3 -13.80 -3.54 10.58
C LEU A 3 -14.59 -2.23 10.41
N LEU A 4 -14.29 -1.22 11.21
CA LEU A 4 -14.86 0.11 11.05
C LEU A 4 -14.32 0.71 9.74
N LEU A 5 -15.21 1.09 8.82
CA LEU A 5 -14.85 1.78 7.60
C LEU A 5 -14.68 3.27 7.84
N ALA A 6 -13.53 3.79 7.43
CA ALA A 6 -13.47 5.14 6.92
C ALA A 6 -14.07 5.14 5.50
N GLY A 7 -15.40 5.20 5.43
CA GLY A 7 -16.04 5.66 4.21
C GLY A 7 -15.52 7.07 3.90
N CYS A 8 -15.41 7.42 2.62
CA CYS A 8 -15.61 8.82 2.22
C CYS A 8 -17.06 9.21 2.59
N GLY A 9 -17.34 9.32 3.88
CA GLY A 9 -18.59 9.83 4.41
C GLY A 9 -18.37 11.31 4.62
N GLY A 10 -18.87 12.10 3.68
CA GLY A 10 -18.91 13.55 3.79
C GLY A 10 -19.39 13.95 5.18
N GLY A 11 -18.58 14.75 5.87
CA GLY A 11 -18.91 15.28 7.19
C GLY A 11 -20.19 16.08 7.12
N GLY A 12 -21.31 15.46 7.53
CA GLY A 12 -22.57 16.14 7.73
C GLY A 12 -22.41 17.17 8.85
N SER A 13 -22.22 18.43 8.48
CA SER A 13 -22.37 19.55 9.41
C SER A 13 -23.84 19.63 9.81
N SER A 14 -24.14 19.32 11.07
CA SER A 14 -25.44 19.57 11.66
C SER A 14 -25.65 21.09 11.76
N ASP A 15 -26.45 21.63 10.85
CA ASP A 15 -26.99 22.98 10.93
C ASP A 15 -27.86 23.10 12.20
N SER A 16 -27.35 23.80 13.21
CA SER A 16 -28.15 24.20 14.35
C SER A 16 -29.03 25.38 13.93
N GLY A 17 -30.27 25.08 13.57
CA GLY A 17 -31.31 26.07 13.41
C GLY A 17 -31.47 26.91 14.69
N SER A 18 -31.42 28.24 14.54
CA SER A 18 -31.97 29.17 15.51
C SER A 18 -32.98 30.06 14.80
N GLY A 19 -34.25 29.80 15.10
CA GLY A 19 -35.34 30.72 14.85
C GLY A 19 -35.40 31.83 15.92
N GLY A 20 -36.01 32.95 15.54
CA GLY A 20 -36.26 34.13 16.38
C GLY A 20 -35.73 35.36 15.64
N GLY A 21 -36.51 36.35 15.22
CA GLY A 21 -37.72 36.92 15.80
C GLY A 21 -37.52 38.44 15.71
N GLY A 22 -38.42 39.15 15.02
CA GLY A 22 -38.27 40.58 14.73
C GLY A 22 -38.24 41.49 15.96
N GLY A 23 -37.64 42.67 15.83
CA GLY A 23 -37.66 43.70 16.85
C GLY A 23 -36.92 44.97 16.42
N THR A 24 -37.63 46.09 16.46
CA THR A 24 -37.29 47.43 15.99
C THR A 24 -36.48 48.28 16.98
N GLY A 25 -35.59 49.13 16.47
CA GLY A 25 -35.35 50.51 16.94
C GLY A 25 -34.38 50.74 18.12
N GLY A 26 -33.62 51.85 18.05
CA GLY A 26 -33.10 52.54 19.25
C GLY A 26 -31.67 53.08 19.15
N ILE A 27 -31.56 54.41 19.07
CA ILE A 27 -30.37 55.26 19.12
C ILE A 27 -29.77 55.29 20.55
N GLY A 28 -28.44 55.50 20.68
CA GLY A 28 -27.82 55.90 21.95
C GLY A 28 -26.31 56.16 21.88
N ASP A 29 -25.93 57.44 21.97
CA ASP A 29 -24.59 58.02 22.09
C ASP A 29 -23.92 57.86 23.48
N GLY A 30 -22.58 58.04 23.51
CA GLY A 30 -21.74 58.36 24.68
C GLY A 30 -20.63 57.32 24.93
N GLY A 31 -19.32 57.57 24.84
CA GLY A 31 -18.45 58.66 25.34
C GLY A 31 -17.24 57.98 26.05
N SER A 32 -16.05 57.92 25.44
CA SER A 32 -14.84 58.75 25.65
C SER A 32 -13.98 58.44 26.89
N ILE A 33 -12.70 58.06 26.67
CA ILE A 33 -11.42 58.46 27.36
C ILE A 33 -10.27 57.63 26.71
N GLY A 34 -9.30 58.19 25.96
CA GLY A 34 -8.11 58.96 26.38
C GLY A 34 -6.96 57.99 26.79
N GLY A 35 -5.71 58.00 26.34
CA GLY A 35 -4.86 58.83 25.48
C GLY A 35 -3.38 58.48 25.76
N GLY A 36 -2.46 58.78 24.82
CA GLY A 36 -1.00 58.90 25.03
C GLY A 36 -0.15 57.65 24.67
N SER A 37 0.61 57.59 23.57
CA SER A 37 1.80 58.35 23.12
C SER A 37 3.13 57.87 23.73
N GLY A 38 4.00 57.30 22.88
CA GLY A 38 5.42 57.05 23.16
C GLY A 38 6.13 56.39 21.98
N GLY A 39 6.74 57.19 21.11
CA GLY A 39 7.63 56.75 20.03
C GLY A 39 9.09 56.59 20.49
N PRO A 40 10.07 56.60 19.57
CA PRO A 40 10.84 55.42 19.18
C PRO A 40 12.30 55.44 19.67
N GLY A 41 12.96 54.27 19.63
CA GLY A 41 14.39 54.14 19.87
C GLY A 41 15.05 53.25 18.80
N ASP A 42 15.77 53.88 17.89
CA ASP A 42 16.81 53.27 17.05
C ASP A 42 18.04 52.94 17.90
N ASN A 43 18.73 51.82 17.61
CA ASN A 43 20.19 51.74 17.60
C ASN A 43 20.70 50.34 17.19
N GLY A 44 21.64 50.33 16.23
CA GLY A 44 22.85 49.50 16.37
C GLY A 44 23.05 48.35 15.38
N SER A 45 23.99 48.57 14.47
CA SER A 45 24.58 47.72 13.42
C SER A 45 25.00 46.27 13.78
N PRO A 46 25.21 45.41 12.75
CA PRO A 46 25.70 44.04 12.89
C PRO A 46 27.22 43.96 13.08
N GLY A 47 27.64 43.07 13.98
CA GLY A 47 29.05 42.73 14.23
C GLY A 47 29.51 41.60 13.32
N ASP A 48 30.52 41.92 12.54
CA ASP A 48 31.39 41.05 11.74
C ASP A 48 32.38 40.32 12.67
N SER A 49 32.65 39.03 12.42
CA SER A 49 33.89 38.39 12.89
C SER A 49 34.28 37.26 11.96
N GLY A 50 35.19 37.58 11.03
CA GLY A 50 36.00 36.61 10.32
C GLY A 50 37.04 35.93 11.21
N GLY A 51 37.57 34.81 10.72
CA GLY A 51 38.64 34.06 11.37
C GLY A 51 39.06 32.84 10.55
N SER A 52 40.00 33.08 9.65
CA SER A 52 40.64 32.20 8.68
C SER A 52 41.77 31.32 9.24
N GLY A 53 42.09 30.23 8.53
CA GLY A 53 43.34 29.46 8.59
C GLY A 53 43.07 27.95 8.59
N GLY A 54 43.64 27.09 7.75
CA GLY A 54 44.79 27.18 6.84
C GLY A 54 45.42 25.79 6.77
N ASP A 55 45.32 25.17 5.59
CA ASP A 55 46.21 24.24 4.87
C ASP A 55 47.04 23.12 5.55
N ASP A 56 47.27 22.11 4.69
CA ASP A 56 48.43 21.21 4.58
C ASP A 56 48.39 19.78 5.17
N GLY A 57 48.28 18.82 4.24
CA GLY A 57 49.36 17.85 4.04
C GLY A 57 49.09 16.39 4.41
N GLY A 58 49.38 15.48 3.47
CA GLY A 58 49.80 14.11 3.85
C GLY A 58 49.34 12.97 2.96
N SER A 59 50.06 12.76 1.87
CA SER A 59 50.07 11.57 1.00
C SER A 59 50.73 10.33 1.62
N GLY A 60 50.35 9.14 1.14
CA GLY A 60 51.06 7.86 1.26
C GLY A 60 50.07 6.71 1.52
N GLY A 61 49.99 5.60 0.81
CA GLY A 61 50.89 4.83 -0.07
C GLY A 61 50.38 3.37 0.03
N SER A 62 49.97 2.75 -1.07
CA SER A 62 50.69 1.67 -1.77
C SER A 62 50.56 0.25 -1.16
N GLY A 63 50.20 -0.71 -2.03
CA GLY A 63 50.40 -2.17 -1.86
C GLY A 63 49.08 -2.94 -1.73
N GLY A 64 48.75 -3.95 -2.53
CA GLY A 64 49.59 -4.77 -3.39
C GLY A 64 48.83 -5.53 -4.46
N SER A 65 49.62 -5.86 -5.48
CA SER A 65 49.39 -6.72 -6.63
C SER A 65 49.58 -8.21 -6.30
N GLY A 66 48.89 -9.08 -7.04
CA GLY A 66 49.19 -10.52 -7.17
C GLY A 66 47.91 -11.33 -7.36
N GLY A 67 47.71 -12.15 -8.39
CA GLY A 67 48.63 -12.65 -9.40
C GLY A 67 47.87 -13.16 -10.64
N SER A 68 48.67 -13.37 -11.68
CA SER A 68 48.35 -13.94 -12.97
C SER A 68 48.36 -15.48 -12.94
N ASP A 69 48.15 -16.05 -14.14
CA ASP A 69 48.40 -17.44 -14.57
C ASP A 69 47.08 -18.25 -14.65
N GLY A 70 46.70 -18.89 -15.75
CA GLY A 70 47.37 -19.27 -16.99
C GLY A 70 46.65 -20.54 -17.49
N GLY A 71 46.34 -20.66 -18.77
CA GLY A 71 45.62 -21.85 -19.26
C GLY A 71 45.10 -21.79 -20.68
N SER A 72 45.98 -21.53 -21.64
CA SER A 72 45.75 -21.76 -23.07
C SER A 72 46.12 -23.19 -23.48
N GLY A 73 45.35 -23.79 -24.39
CA GLY A 73 45.89 -24.72 -25.39
C GLY A 73 45.39 -26.16 -25.33
N GLY A 74 44.93 -26.68 -26.47
CA GLY A 74 44.62 -28.10 -26.63
C GLY A 74 43.82 -28.45 -27.89
N SER A 75 44.35 -28.13 -29.06
CA SER A 75 43.84 -28.57 -30.36
C SER A 75 44.34 -29.98 -30.74
N GLY A 76 43.46 -30.78 -31.36
CA GLY A 76 43.82 -31.70 -32.45
C GLY A 76 44.03 -33.18 -32.10
N GLY A 77 43.44 -34.07 -32.92
CA GLY A 77 43.79 -35.50 -32.93
C GLY A 77 42.71 -36.42 -33.49
N SER A 78 42.55 -36.42 -34.81
CA SER A 78 41.83 -37.46 -35.57
C SER A 78 42.74 -38.66 -35.85
N GLY A 79 42.23 -39.89 -35.72
CA GLY A 79 42.75 -41.06 -36.44
C GLY A 79 42.56 -42.42 -35.75
N GLY A 80 42.04 -43.39 -36.51
CA GLY A 80 42.47 -44.79 -36.43
C GLY A 80 41.48 -45.81 -35.88
N SER A 81 40.89 -46.58 -36.79
CA SER A 81 40.09 -47.79 -36.61
C SER A 81 40.90 -48.99 -36.08
N ASP A 82 40.27 -49.89 -35.32
CA ASP A 82 40.14 -51.34 -35.60
C ASP A 82 39.97 -52.21 -34.33
N GLY A 83 38.89 -53.00 -34.30
CA GLY A 83 38.89 -54.41 -33.91
C GLY A 83 38.82 -54.81 -32.43
N GLY A 84 37.83 -55.64 -32.09
CA GLY A 84 38.04 -56.75 -31.13
C GLY A 84 37.11 -56.79 -29.92
N SER A 85 36.40 -57.91 -29.80
CA SER A 85 35.37 -58.27 -28.84
C SER A 85 35.84 -58.53 -27.39
N ASP A 86 34.84 -58.58 -26.50
CA ASP A 86 34.69 -59.45 -25.29
C ASP A 86 34.64 -58.75 -23.91
N GLY A 87 33.42 -58.68 -23.37
CA GLY A 87 33.00 -59.08 -22.02
C GLY A 87 33.70 -58.53 -20.76
N GLY A 88 32.94 -57.83 -19.92
CA GLY A 88 33.29 -57.66 -18.51
C GLY A 88 32.39 -56.67 -17.78
N SER A 89 31.56 -57.17 -16.87
CA SER A 89 30.60 -56.44 -16.03
C SER A 89 31.24 -55.38 -15.14
N GLY A 90 30.64 -54.20 -15.11
CA GLY A 90 30.95 -53.11 -14.18
C GLY A 90 29.72 -52.22 -14.02
N ASP A 91 28.84 -52.59 -13.09
CA ASP A 91 27.76 -51.71 -12.65
C ASP A 91 28.37 -50.72 -11.64
N ASP A 92 29.03 -49.69 -12.17
CA ASP A 92 29.36 -48.50 -11.40
C ASP A 92 28.08 -47.68 -11.24
N ASP A 93 27.52 -47.69 -10.03
CA ASP A 93 26.45 -46.79 -9.58
C ASP A 93 26.90 -45.33 -9.73
N GLY A 94 26.69 -44.79 -10.93
CA GLY A 94 26.81 -43.39 -11.25
C GLY A 94 25.74 -42.61 -10.49
N GLY A 95 26.07 -42.22 -9.26
CA GLY A 95 25.32 -41.23 -8.49
C GLY A 95 25.17 -39.97 -9.32
N SER A 96 24.00 -39.80 -9.91
CA SER A 96 23.59 -38.56 -10.55
C SER A 96 23.60 -37.50 -9.45
N SER A 97 24.59 -36.61 -9.49
CA SER A 97 24.61 -35.44 -8.64
C SER A 97 23.41 -34.59 -9.04
N GLU A 98 22.32 -34.69 -8.28
CA GLU A 98 21.22 -33.73 -8.35
C GLU A 98 21.85 -32.35 -8.14
N GLU A 99 21.85 -31.55 -9.21
CA GLU A 99 22.15 -30.13 -9.14
C GLU A 99 21.24 -29.54 -8.06
N PRO A 100 21.75 -28.76 -7.09
CA PRO A 100 20.92 -28.21 -6.03
C PRO A 100 19.75 -27.46 -6.67
N GLY A 101 18.53 -28.00 -6.52
CA GLY A 101 17.34 -27.36 -7.04
C GLY A 101 17.31 -25.92 -6.55
N THR A 102 17.07 -24.98 -7.46
CA THR A 102 16.89 -23.58 -7.06
C THR A 102 15.85 -23.52 -5.94
N PRO A 103 16.16 -22.91 -4.79
CA PRO A 103 15.21 -22.88 -3.68
C PRO A 103 13.92 -22.23 -4.16
N THR A 104 12.80 -22.94 -4.02
CA THR A 104 11.49 -22.40 -4.38
C THR A 104 11.14 -21.29 -3.40
N ASN A 105 10.93 -20.09 -3.91
CA ASN A 105 10.50 -18.96 -3.09
C ASN A 105 9.05 -19.18 -2.64
N ALA A 106 8.77 -18.92 -1.36
CA ALA A 106 7.42 -18.94 -0.85
C ALA A 106 6.56 -17.89 -1.57
N SER A 107 5.36 -18.27 -2.01
CA SER A 107 4.43 -17.30 -2.60
C SER A 107 3.90 -16.31 -1.55
N PRO A 108 3.92 -14.99 -1.83
CA PRO A 108 3.33 -13.97 -0.96
C PRO A 108 1.81 -13.87 -1.08
N GLY A 109 1.20 -14.47 -2.10
CA GLY A 109 -0.22 -14.27 -2.36
C GLY A 109 -1.10 -14.74 -1.20
N GLY A 110 -2.20 -14.04 -0.98
CA GLY A 110 -3.10 -14.39 0.10
C GLY A 110 -4.01 -13.26 0.53
N ILE A 111 -5.08 -13.67 1.19
CA ILE A 111 -5.74 -12.83 2.19
C ILE A 111 -5.01 -13.07 3.51
N TRP A 112 -4.52 -12.01 4.12
CA TRP A 112 -3.70 -12.04 5.33
C TRP A 112 -4.37 -11.27 6.44
N GLU A 113 -4.54 -11.89 7.61
CA GLU A 113 -5.23 -11.27 8.75
C GLU A 113 -4.40 -11.36 10.01
N GLY A 114 -4.43 -10.31 10.81
CA GLY A 114 -3.79 -10.35 12.11
C GLY A 114 -3.77 -8.99 12.77
N GLN A 115 -2.72 -8.76 13.56
CA GLN A 115 -2.54 -7.52 14.30
C GLN A 115 -1.14 -6.97 14.11
N THR A 116 -1.06 -5.65 14.18
CA THR A 116 0.22 -4.94 14.34
C THR A 116 0.68 -5.00 15.80
N SER A 117 1.94 -4.63 16.06
CA SER A 117 2.47 -4.45 17.42
C SER A 117 1.70 -3.46 18.29
N THR A 118 0.87 -2.60 17.68
CA THR A 118 0.01 -1.63 18.40
C THR A 118 -1.38 -2.17 18.71
N GLY A 119 -1.67 -3.43 18.37
CA GLY A 119 -2.98 -4.05 18.57
C GLY A 119 -4.01 -3.73 17.47
N LYS A 120 -3.65 -2.88 16.49
CA LYS A 120 -4.51 -2.59 15.33
C LYS A 120 -4.69 -3.84 14.50
N LEU A 121 -5.95 -4.17 14.19
CA LEU A 121 -6.27 -5.23 13.26
C LEU A 121 -5.88 -4.81 11.85
N ILE A 122 -5.42 -5.78 11.05
CA ILE A 122 -5.04 -5.55 9.66
C ILE A 122 -5.57 -6.68 8.78
N LEU A 123 -6.13 -6.29 7.64
CA LEU A 123 -6.54 -7.18 6.56
C LEU A 123 -5.72 -6.83 5.32
N GLY A 124 -4.96 -7.80 4.83
CA GLY A 124 -4.13 -7.67 3.65
C GLY A 124 -4.64 -8.51 2.50
N LEU A 125 -4.59 -7.95 1.30
CA LEU A 125 -4.68 -8.71 0.05
C LEU A 125 -3.35 -8.58 -0.68
N ALA A 126 -2.72 -9.71 -0.97
CA ALA A 126 -1.51 -9.80 -1.76
C ALA A 126 -1.72 -10.75 -2.94
N THR A 127 -1.20 -10.41 -4.12
CA THR A 127 -1.21 -11.27 -5.29
C THR A 127 -0.02 -12.24 -5.27
N GLU A 128 -0.05 -13.28 -6.11
CA GLU A 128 1.10 -14.18 -6.31
C GLU A 128 2.36 -13.45 -6.80
N SER A 129 2.20 -12.32 -7.51
CA SER A 129 3.31 -11.46 -7.96
C SER A 129 3.87 -10.56 -6.85
N GLY A 130 3.24 -10.54 -5.68
CA GLY A 130 3.67 -9.78 -4.50
C GLY A 130 3.14 -8.36 -4.43
N GLU A 131 2.31 -7.90 -5.36
CA GLU A 131 1.58 -6.64 -5.17
C GLU A 131 0.59 -6.79 -4.02
N PHE A 132 0.49 -5.78 -3.16
CA PHE A 132 -0.43 -5.84 -2.04
C PHE A 132 -1.13 -4.52 -1.71
N HIS A 133 -2.31 -4.65 -1.11
CA HIS A 133 -3.03 -3.60 -0.40
C HIS A 133 -3.50 -4.13 0.97
N PHE A 134 -3.04 -3.49 2.04
CA PHE A 134 -3.35 -3.83 3.42
C PHE A 134 -4.11 -2.68 4.07
N ILE A 135 -5.14 -3.01 4.84
CA ILE A 135 -6.05 -2.08 5.47
C ILE A 135 -5.97 -2.30 6.98
N ALA A 136 -5.55 -1.28 7.71
CA ALA A 136 -5.65 -1.25 9.15
C ALA A 136 -7.05 -0.80 9.60
N ASP A 137 -7.46 -1.20 10.80
CA ASP A 137 -8.77 -0.86 11.39
C ASP A 137 -8.98 0.64 11.68
N ASP A 138 -7.91 1.44 11.65
CA ASP A 138 -7.96 2.90 11.72
C ASP A 138 -8.13 3.56 10.33
N GLY A 139 -8.32 2.77 9.28
CA GLY A 139 -8.52 3.23 7.91
C GLY A 139 -7.22 3.56 7.17
N VAL A 140 -6.04 3.36 7.77
CA VAL A 140 -4.77 3.50 7.04
C VAL A 140 -4.62 2.36 6.05
N GLN A 141 -4.35 2.71 4.80
CA GLN A 141 -4.03 1.74 3.75
C GLN A 141 -2.53 1.72 3.49
N TYR A 142 -1.96 0.53 3.42
CA TYR A 142 -0.57 0.28 3.05
C TYR A 142 -0.53 -0.51 1.74
N PHE A 143 0.18 -0.03 0.74
CA PHE A 143 0.28 -0.72 -0.55
C PHE A 143 1.71 -0.65 -1.10
N GLY A 144 2.07 -1.66 -1.87
CA GLY A 144 3.41 -1.80 -2.42
C GLY A 144 3.66 -3.18 -2.97
N THR A 145 4.91 -3.61 -2.91
CA THR A 145 5.32 -4.93 -3.41
C THR A 145 6.15 -5.65 -2.37
N VAL A 146 5.79 -6.89 -2.08
CA VAL A 146 6.59 -7.84 -1.32
C VAL A 146 7.32 -8.77 -2.27
N THR A 147 8.57 -9.07 -1.94
CA THR A 147 9.43 -10.01 -2.63
C THR A 147 9.86 -11.09 -1.66
N THR A 148 10.02 -12.31 -2.17
CA THR A 148 10.41 -13.45 -1.35
C THR A 148 11.71 -14.09 -1.87
N SER A 149 12.54 -14.54 -0.92
CA SER A 149 13.76 -15.30 -1.19
C SER A 149 13.82 -16.47 -0.20
N GLY A 150 13.55 -17.68 -0.68
CA GLY A 150 13.13 -18.80 0.16
C GLY A 150 11.93 -18.41 1.01
N ASN A 151 12.10 -18.44 2.34
CA ASN A 151 11.08 -18.06 3.33
C ASN A 151 11.29 -16.65 3.90
N THR A 152 12.20 -15.85 3.32
CA THR A 152 12.40 -14.44 3.71
C THR A 152 11.47 -13.57 2.89
N ALA A 153 10.77 -12.64 3.54
CA ALA A 153 9.92 -11.65 2.89
C ALA A 153 10.50 -10.23 3.10
N SER A 154 10.57 -9.47 2.03
CA SER A 154 11.03 -8.07 2.03
C SER A 154 10.09 -7.21 1.21
N ALA A 155 9.65 -6.07 1.75
CA ALA A 155 8.76 -5.17 1.04
C ALA A 155 9.15 -3.69 1.20
N SER A 156 8.81 -2.90 0.20
CA SER A 156 8.74 -1.44 0.27
C SER A 156 7.31 -1.02 0.01
N TYR A 157 6.81 -0.05 0.78
CA TYR A 157 5.41 0.34 0.71
C TYR A 157 5.17 1.81 1.03
N THR A 158 3.99 2.26 0.63
CA THR A 158 3.43 3.56 0.96
C THR A 158 2.25 3.36 1.89
N GLY A 159 2.14 4.20 2.90
CA GLY A 159 1.00 4.25 3.82
C GLY A 159 0.26 5.57 3.65
N ILE A 160 -1.07 5.52 3.54
CA ILE A 160 -1.93 6.70 3.43
C ILE A 160 -3.09 6.57 4.41
N THR A 161 -3.35 7.64 5.16
CA THR A 161 -4.52 7.73 6.02
C THR A 161 -5.80 7.92 5.19
N ALA A 162 -6.95 7.59 5.76
CA ALA A 162 -8.23 7.89 5.11
C ALA A 162 -8.37 9.39 4.80
N PHE A 163 -9.15 9.72 3.77
CA PHE A 163 -9.37 11.11 3.37
C PHE A 163 -9.88 11.98 4.55
N GLY A 164 -9.29 13.16 4.71
CA GLY A 164 -9.61 14.07 5.81
C GLY A 164 -8.97 13.74 7.16
N THR A 165 -8.20 12.65 7.27
CA THR A 165 -7.48 12.25 8.48
C THR A 165 -5.96 12.44 8.35
N ALA A 166 -5.23 12.32 9.46
CA ALA A 166 -3.77 12.46 9.47
C ALA A 166 -3.11 11.65 10.60
N PHE A 167 -1.83 11.32 10.43
CA PHE A 167 -0.94 10.83 11.48
C PHE A 167 -0.73 11.90 12.57
N GLY A 168 -0.10 11.52 13.67
CA GLY A 168 0.06 12.39 14.85
C GLY A 168 0.88 13.67 14.62
N ASP A 169 1.69 13.74 13.56
CA ASP A 169 2.40 14.95 13.11
C ASP A 169 1.64 15.78 12.05
N GLY A 170 0.42 15.35 11.72
CA GLY A 170 -0.41 15.95 10.69
C GLY A 170 0.04 15.62 9.26
N SER A 171 0.83 14.58 9.03
CA SER A 171 1.03 14.01 7.68
C SER A 171 -0.15 13.12 7.32
N SER A 172 -0.52 13.06 6.03
CA SER A 172 -1.53 12.10 5.52
C SER A 172 -0.90 10.86 4.87
N ARG A 173 0.42 10.85 4.72
CA ARG A 173 1.15 9.79 4.03
C ARG A 173 2.55 9.58 4.60
N GLY A 174 3.13 8.43 4.26
CA GLY A 174 4.51 8.07 4.54
C GLY A 174 4.97 6.88 3.71
N THR A 175 6.22 6.50 3.88
CA THR A 175 6.81 5.31 3.26
C THR A 175 7.40 4.41 4.31
N GLY A 176 7.49 3.12 4.01
CA GLY A 176 8.09 2.17 4.92
C GLY A 176 8.65 0.94 4.25
N THR A 177 9.34 0.15 5.06
CA THR A 177 9.89 -1.14 4.68
C THR A 177 9.39 -2.23 5.62
N LEU A 178 9.36 -3.46 5.10
CA LEU A 178 9.13 -4.69 5.84
C LEU A 178 10.32 -5.61 5.62
N THR A 179 10.83 -6.21 6.70
CA THR A 179 11.69 -7.39 6.62
C THR A 179 11.16 -8.46 7.55
N GLY A 180 11.02 -9.68 7.05
CA GLY A 180 10.34 -10.73 7.79
C GLY A 180 10.50 -12.12 7.21
N SER A 181 9.65 -13.03 7.68
CA SER A 181 9.56 -14.40 7.20
C SER A 181 8.14 -14.73 6.79
N ILE A 182 8.04 -15.52 5.72
CA ILE A 182 6.79 -16.06 5.20
C ILE A 182 6.85 -17.58 5.20
N GLN A 183 5.75 -18.19 5.65
CA GLN A 183 5.42 -19.58 5.40
C GLN A 183 4.20 -19.55 4.48
N GLN A 184 4.40 -20.03 3.24
CA GLN A 184 3.39 -19.98 2.20
C GLN A 184 2.07 -20.56 2.68
N ARG A 185 0.97 -19.82 2.45
CA ARG A 185 -0.40 -20.15 2.88
C ARG A 185 -0.56 -20.46 4.37
N ALA A 186 0.35 -19.98 5.22
CA ALA A 186 0.29 -20.24 6.66
C ALA A 186 0.46 -18.96 7.48
N SER A 187 1.62 -18.31 7.39
CA SER A 187 1.94 -17.16 8.24
C SER A 187 2.87 -16.16 7.57
N LEU A 188 2.68 -14.87 7.85
CA LEU A 188 3.59 -13.79 7.49
C LEU A 188 3.92 -12.98 8.75
N THR A 189 5.20 -12.92 9.11
CA THR A 189 5.68 -12.16 10.27
C THR A 189 6.80 -11.24 9.84
N GLY A 190 6.93 -10.08 10.47
CA GLY A 190 8.00 -9.16 10.12
C GLY A 190 8.07 -7.92 10.97
N THR A 191 9.17 -7.21 10.82
CA THR A 191 9.39 -5.89 11.40
C THR A 191 9.14 -4.83 10.34
N THR A 192 8.43 -3.78 10.71
CA THR A 192 8.18 -2.61 9.87
C THR A 192 8.96 -1.40 10.35
N ALA A 193 9.44 -0.60 9.41
CA ALA A 193 9.97 0.72 9.66
C ALA A 193 9.22 1.70 8.76
N PHE A 194 8.33 2.50 9.34
CA PHE A 194 7.53 3.49 8.61
C PHE A 194 7.94 4.91 9.02
N THR A 195 8.01 5.81 8.05
CA THR A 195 8.33 7.22 8.26
C THR A 195 7.30 8.06 7.52
N THR A 196 6.60 8.93 8.25
CA THR A 196 5.66 9.90 7.67
C THR A 196 6.41 10.96 6.87
N GLU A 197 5.69 11.69 6.02
CA GLU A 197 6.25 12.80 5.22
C GLU A 197 6.92 13.90 6.07
N LYS A 198 6.46 14.12 7.30
CA LYS A 198 7.04 15.08 8.25
C LYS A 198 8.11 14.47 9.18
N GLY A 199 8.47 13.21 8.98
CA GLY A 199 9.60 12.57 9.66
C GLY A 199 9.28 11.86 10.97
N MET A 200 8.00 11.67 11.32
CA MET A 200 7.63 10.79 12.43
C MET A 200 7.96 9.34 12.05
N VAL A 201 8.82 8.71 12.84
CA VAL A 201 9.19 7.30 12.69
C VAL A 201 8.27 6.44 13.54
N ILE A 202 7.64 5.46 12.91
CA ILE A 202 6.71 4.51 13.52
C ILE A 202 7.28 3.11 13.29
N PRO A 203 8.06 2.57 14.25
CA PRO A 203 8.48 1.17 14.17
C PRO A 203 7.29 0.26 14.51
N GLY A 204 7.27 -0.93 13.93
CA GLY A 204 6.24 -1.91 14.24
C GLY A 204 6.65 -3.33 13.94
N THR A 205 5.77 -4.25 14.31
CA THR A 205 5.82 -5.63 13.83
C THR A 205 4.45 -6.04 13.34
N ILE A 206 4.42 -7.04 12.46
CA ILE A 206 3.21 -7.71 12.00
C ILE A 206 3.29 -9.20 12.33
N ALA A 207 2.14 -9.78 12.69
CA ALA A 207 1.96 -11.21 12.78
C ALA A 207 0.62 -11.56 12.14
N LEU A 208 0.69 -12.09 10.92
CA LEU A 208 -0.47 -12.34 10.07
C LEU A 208 -0.60 -13.84 9.80
N THR A 209 -1.85 -14.27 9.72
CA THR A 209 -2.27 -15.62 9.39
C THR A 209 -2.95 -15.60 8.02
N TYR A 210 -2.71 -16.64 7.25
CA TYR A 210 -3.35 -16.82 5.96
C TYR A 210 -4.84 -17.15 6.13
N ASN A 211 -5.69 -16.54 5.29
CA ASN A 211 -7.09 -16.87 5.21
C ASN A 211 -7.39 -17.74 3.96
N PRO A 212 -7.92 -18.97 4.13
CA PRO A 212 -8.18 -19.90 3.03
C PRO A 212 -9.27 -19.43 2.05
N VAL A 213 -10.02 -18.37 2.36
CA VAL A 213 -10.93 -17.70 1.40
C VAL A 213 -10.20 -17.25 0.13
N TYR A 214 -8.88 -17.06 0.20
CA TYR A 214 -8.06 -16.73 -0.97
C TYR A 214 -7.98 -17.88 -2.00
N GLU A 215 -8.15 -19.14 -1.60
CA GLU A 215 -8.11 -20.33 -2.48
C GLU A 215 -9.40 -20.55 -3.27
N ARG A 216 -10.36 -19.64 -3.17
CA ARG A 216 -11.58 -19.72 -3.94
C ARG A 216 -11.34 -19.16 -5.35
N ASP A 217 -11.67 -19.95 -6.36
CA ASP A 217 -11.59 -19.52 -7.76
C ASP A 217 -12.30 -18.18 -8.00
N SER A 218 -11.67 -17.31 -8.79
CA SER A 218 -12.25 -16.05 -9.24
C SER A 218 -12.86 -16.17 -10.64
N SER A 219 -13.98 -15.47 -10.84
CA SER A 219 -14.56 -15.29 -12.16
C SER A 219 -15.41 -14.02 -12.22
N LEU A 220 -15.58 -13.44 -13.42
CA LEU A 220 -16.47 -12.30 -13.59
C LEU A 220 -17.94 -12.65 -13.27
N ALA A 221 -18.34 -13.90 -13.51
CA ALA A 221 -19.67 -14.38 -13.12
C ALA A 221 -19.83 -14.46 -11.58
N THR A 222 -18.77 -14.82 -10.86
CA THR A 222 -18.77 -14.92 -9.40
C THR A 222 -18.90 -13.54 -8.75
N ILE A 223 -18.24 -12.52 -9.28
CA ILE A 223 -18.25 -11.15 -8.73
C ILE A 223 -19.36 -10.25 -9.29
N ALA A 224 -19.96 -10.59 -10.43
CA ALA A 224 -21.10 -9.87 -10.97
C ALA A 224 -22.28 -9.86 -9.98
N GLY A 225 -23.00 -8.75 -9.93
CA GLY A 225 -24.11 -8.57 -9.01
C GLY A 225 -24.24 -7.12 -8.54
N ASN A 226 -25.14 -6.92 -7.58
CA ASN A 226 -25.29 -5.64 -6.92
C ASN A 226 -24.86 -5.79 -5.47
N PHE A 227 -24.14 -4.79 -4.97
CA PHE A 227 -23.65 -4.75 -3.62
C PHE A 227 -24.04 -3.42 -2.97
N ARG A 228 -24.44 -3.46 -1.71
CA ARG A 228 -24.87 -2.30 -0.95
C ARG A 228 -23.89 -2.01 0.18
N GLN A 229 -23.55 -0.74 0.34
CA GLN A 229 -22.78 -0.29 1.50
C GLN A 229 -23.75 0.01 2.66
N ASP A 230 -23.47 -0.54 3.85
CA ASP A 230 -24.37 -0.44 5.00
C ASP A 230 -24.49 0.99 5.53
N GLU A 231 -23.40 1.77 5.54
CA GLU A 231 -23.39 3.11 6.14
C GLU A 231 -24.11 4.16 5.28
N THR A 232 -23.98 4.04 3.96
CA THR A 232 -24.43 5.07 2.99
C THR A 232 -25.60 4.62 2.13
N ASN A 233 -25.92 3.31 2.13
CA ASN A 233 -26.86 2.68 1.20
C ASN A 233 -26.48 2.84 -0.28
N TYR A 234 -25.21 3.18 -0.59
CA TYR A 234 -24.74 3.22 -1.97
C TYR A 234 -24.78 1.84 -2.59
N VAL A 235 -25.23 1.78 -3.86
CA VAL A 235 -25.31 0.54 -4.61
C VAL A 235 -24.22 0.55 -5.68
N LEU A 236 -23.31 -0.41 -5.56
CA LEU A 236 -22.35 -0.77 -6.59
C LEU A 236 -22.95 -1.87 -7.45
N SER A 237 -22.99 -1.67 -8.77
CA SER A 237 -23.38 -2.69 -9.73
C SER A 237 -22.17 -3.14 -10.55
N ILE A 238 -21.95 -4.45 -10.64
CA ILE A 238 -20.91 -5.06 -11.47
C ILE A 238 -21.59 -5.99 -12.45
N ASN A 239 -21.42 -5.76 -13.75
CA ASN A 239 -21.99 -6.61 -14.79
C ASN A 239 -21.10 -7.83 -15.10
N SER A 240 -21.59 -8.73 -15.96
CA SER A 240 -20.87 -9.96 -16.34
C SER A 240 -19.58 -9.73 -17.12
N ASP A 241 -19.40 -8.54 -17.68
CA ASP A 241 -18.18 -8.12 -18.40
C ASP A 241 -17.18 -7.42 -17.45
N GLY A 242 -17.48 -7.34 -16.15
CA GLY A 242 -16.65 -6.69 -15.15
C GLY A 242 -16.79 -5.17 -15.12
N VAL A 243 -17.72 -4.57 -15.85
CA VAL A 243 -17.97 -3.12 -15.77
C VAL A 243 -18.68 -2.81 -14.46
N ALA A 244 -18.10 -1.90 -13.70
CA ALA A 244 -18.57 -1.46 -12.40
C ALA A 244 -19.12 -0.03 -12.46
N PHE A 245 -20.27 0.19 -11.82
CA PHE A 245 -20.91 1.49 -11.70
C PHE A 245 -21.47 1.71 -10.31
N LEU A 246 -21.20 2.88 -9.72
CA LEU A 246 -21.81 3.35 -8.50
C LEU A 246 -22.20 4.82 -8.67
N GLN A 247 -23.34 5.20 -8.09
CA GLN A 247 -23.76 6.59 -7.99
C GLN A 247 -24.13 6.90 -6.55
N ASP A 248 -23.53 7.96 -6.02
CA ASP A 248 -23.92 8.56 -4.76
C ASP A 248 -25.20 9.40 -4.98
N PRO A 249 -26.34 9.01 -4.41
CA PRO A 249 -27.58 9.77 -4.55
C PRO A 249 -27.55 11.14 -3.85
N ASP A 250 -26.67 11.34 -2.87
CA ASP A 250 -26.61 12.56 -2.06
C ASP A 250 -25.72 13.63 -2.72
N SER A 251 -24.52 13.26 -3.16
CA SER A 251 -23.58 14.22 -3.79
C SER A 251 -23.69 14.29 -5.32
N GLY A 252 -24.36 13.31 -5.94
CA GLY A 252 -24.40 13.11 -7.39
C GLY A 252 -23.09 12.56 -7.97
N CYS A 253 -22.10 12.26 -7.12
CA CYS A 253 -20.82 11.69 -7.51
C CYS A 253 -21.03 10.31 -8.15
N THR A 254 -20.37 10.09 -9.26
CA THR A 254 -20.45 8.86 -10.06
C THR A 254 -19.09 8.20 -10.12
N VAL A 255 -19.07 6.89 -9.94
CA VAL A 255 -17.88 6.05 -10.03
C VAL A 255 -18.07 5.09 -11.18
N ASN A 256 -17.17 5.16 -12.16
CA ASN A 256 -17.12 4.23 -13.29
C ASN A 256 -15.82 3.46 -13.22
N GLY A 257 -15.90 2.13 -13.34
CA GLY A 257 -14.73 1.29 -13.25
C GLY A 257 -14.86 -0.06 -13.94
N THR A 258 -13.81 -0.85 -13.81
CA THR A 258 -13.70 -2.20 -14.30
C THR A 258 -13.14 -3.11 -13.22
N VAL A 259 -13.54 -4.38 -13.30
CA VAL A 259 -13.04 -5.48 -12.51
C VAL A 259 -12.48 -6.51 -13.49
N SER A 260 -11.27 -6.99 -13.25
CA SER A 260 -10.67 -8.06 -14.04
C SER A 260 -10.05 -9.15 -13.19
N ILE A 261 -9.93 -10.35 -13.76
CA ILE A 261 -9.35 -11.51 -13.10
C ILE A 261 -7.82 -11.37 -13.13
N ILE A 262 -7.16 -11.47 -11.98
CA ILE A 262 -5.70 -11.49 -11.88
C ILE A 262 -5.20 -12.91 -12.15
N ASP A 263 -5.75 -13.86 -11.42
CA ASP A 263 -5.52 -15.29 -11.55
C ASP A 263 -6.81 -16.02 -11.16
N ALA A 264 -7.31 -16.87 -12.05
CA ALA A 264 -8.60 -17.54 -11.88
C ALA A 264 -8.59 -18.56 -10.72
N GLU A 265 -7.43 -19.02 -10.28
CA GLU A 265 -7.29 -19.97 -9.16
C GLU A 265 -7.45 -19.29 -7.79
N TYR A 266 -7.47 -17.96 -7.73
CA TYR A 266 -7.47 -17.21 -6.47
C TYR A 266 -8.54 -16.14 -6.41
N ASN A 267 -9.03 -15.88 -5.20
CA ASN A 267 -10.06 -14.90 -4.89
C ASN A 267 -9.48 -13.49 -4.80
N ALA A 268 -8.89 -13.04 -5.90
CA ALA A 268 -8.29 -11.73 -6.05
C ALA A 268 -8.62 -11.16 -7.42
N TYR A 269 -9.13 -9.93 -7.41
CA TYR A 269 -9.53 -9.21 -8.61
C TYR A 269 -8.74 -7.90 -8.69
N ARG A 270 -8.46 -7.48 -9.91
CA ARG A 270 -7.97 -6.13 -10.20
C ARG A 270 -9.17 -5.22 -10.26
N VAL A 271 -9.04 -4.03 -9.67
CA VAL A 271 -10.01 -2.95 -9.86
C VAL A 271 -9.33 -1.70 -10.39
N GLU A 272 -10.02 -1.03 -11.29
CA GLU A 272 -9.65 0.28 -11.83
C GLU A 272 -10.90 1.13 -11.93
N TYR A 273 -10.90 2.35 -11.40
CA TYR A 273 -12.07 3.21 -11.44
C TYR A 273 -11.74 4.70 -11.34
N THR A 274 -12.69 5.53 -11.76
CA THR A 274 -12.57 6.99 -11.71
C THR A 274 -13.81 7.62 -11.08
N TYR A 275 -13.60 8.70 -10.32
CA TYR A 275 -14.65 9.55 -9.79
C TYR A 275 -15.00 10.67 -10.77
N GLN A 276 -16.28 10.97 -10.93
CA GLN A 276 -16.81 12.01 -11.80
C GLN A 276 -18.02 12.70 -11.16
N ASN A 277 -18.24 13.97 -11.50
CA ASN A 277 -19.40 14.77 -11.07
C ASN A 277 -19.55 14.94 -9.54
N CYS A 278 -18.49 14.70 -8.78
CA CYS A 278 -18.50 14.86 -7.33
C CYS A 278 -18.53 16.35 -6.98
N THR A 279 -19.30 16.71 -5.96
CA THR A 279 -19.51 18.10 -5.52
C THR A 279 -19.01 18.30 -4.08
N GLY A 280 -18.98 19.54 -3.61
CA GLY A 280 -18.58 19.83 -2.23
C GLY A 280 -17.13 19.43 -1.93
N ILE A 281 -16.91 18.77 -0.79
CA ILE A 281 -15.59 18.33 -0.35
C ILE A 281 -15.01 17.21 -1.22
N ASP A 282 -15.87 16.43 -1.88
CA ASP A 282 -15.49 15.29 -2.73
C ASP A 282 -15.10 15.71 -4.14
N ALA A 283 -15.24 16.99 -4.49
CA ALA A 283 -14.85 17.51 -5.79
C ALA A 283 -13.36 17.28 -6.12
N VAL A 284 -12.52 17.10 -5.10
CA VAL A 284 -11.09 16.76 -5.23
C VAL A 284 -10.86 15.37 -5.86
N LEU A 285 -11.85 14.48 -5.80
CA LEU A 285 -11.76 13.13 -6.37
C LEU A 285 -11.94 13.12 -7.88
N ASN A 286 -12.58 14.15 -8.45
CA ASN A 286 -12.96 14.17 -9.87
C ASN A 286 -11.75 14.02 -10.79
N GLY A 287 -11.82 13.03 -11.69
CA GLY A 287 -10.78 12.73 -12.67
C GLY A 287 -9.57 11.97 -12.11
N LEU A 288 -9.56 11.63 -10.82
CA LEU A 288 -8.55 10.75 -10.25
C LEU A 288 -8.86 9.29 -10.62
N GLU A 289 -7.82 8.60 -11.08
CA GLU A 289 -7.85 7.17 -11.38
C GLU A 289 -7.32 6.41 -10.17
N PHE A 290 -8.11 5.44 -9.71
CA PHE A 290 -7.77 4.53 -8.63
C PHE A 290 -7.52 3.15 -9.21
N THR A 291 -6.43 2.54 -8.76
CA THR A 291 -6.09 1.14 -9.07
C THR A 291 -5.89 0.39 -7.77
N GLY A 292 -6.29 -0.86 -7.74
CA GLY A 292 -6.13 -1.67 -6.54
C GLY A 292 -6.53 -3.11 -6.70
N LEU A 293 -6.85 -3.71 -5.56
CA LEU A 293 -7.23 -5.11 -5.45
C LEU A 293 -8.59 -5.22 -4.78
N ALA A 294 -9.34 -6.26 -5.15
CA ALA A 294 -10.60 -6.61 -4.52
C ALA A 294 -10.70 -8.11 -4.24
N THR A 295 -11.54 -8.47 -3.27
CA THR A 295 -11.85 -9.85 -2.94
C THR A 295 -13.30 -9.97 -2.45
N LEU A 296 -13.89 -11.15 -2.63
CA LEU A 296 -15.16 -11.49 -2.02
C LEU A 296 -14.90 -12.26 -0.72
N TYR A 297 -15.37 -11.74 0.40
CA TYR A 297 -15.02 -12.20 1.73
C TYR A 297 -16.28 -12.60 2.51
N PRO A 298 -16.44 -13.89 2.90
CA PRO A 298 -17.61 -14.33 3.64
C PRO A 298 -17.53 -13.89 5.10
N VAL A 299 -18.62 -13.35 5.63
CA VAL A 299 -18.79 -13.01 7.05
C VAL A 299 -20.12 -13.56 7.53
N GLU A 300 -20.05 -14.63 8.32
CA GLU A 300 -21.23 -15.37 8.78
C GLU A 300 -22.06 -15.84 7.58
N ASP A 301 -23.29 -15.34 7.44
CA ASP A 301 -24.21 -15.67 6.35
C ASP A 301 -24.17 -14.66 5.18
N ARG A 302 -23.22 -13.73 5.20
CA ARG A 302 -23.10 -12.63 4.24
C ARG A 302 -21.83 -12.74 3.40
N GLU A 303 -21.85 -12.14 2.21
CA GLU A 303 -20.67 -12.01 1.35
C GLU A 303 -20.34 -10.54 1.14
N LEU A 304 -19.13 -10.16 1.52
CA LEU A 304 -18.63 -8.79 1.42
C LEU A 304 -17.70 -8.65 0.22
N LEU A 305 -17.90 -7.65 -0.61
CA LEU A 305 -16.89 -7.17 -1.54
C LEU A 305 -16.00 -6.17 -0.80
N ILE A 306 -14.73 -6.54 -0.63
CA ILE A 306 -13.71 -5.68 -0.06
C ILE A 306 -12.87 -5.13 -1.22
N VAL A 307 -12.78 -3.81 -1.32
CA VAL A 307 -11.97 -3.11 -2.32
C VAL A 307 -10.96 -2.23 -1.62
N ALA A 308 -9.69 -2.39 -1.99
CA ALA A 308 -8.59 -1.59 -1.51
C ALA A 308 -7.86 -1.00 -2.71
N ALA A 309 -7.97 0.31 -2.92
CA ALA A 309 -7.36 0.98 -4.05
C ALA A 309 -6.71 2.30 -3.65
N SER A 310 -5.73 2.73 -4.44
CA SER A 310 -5.09 4.03 -4.28
C SER A 310 -4.99 4.76 -5.60
N SER A 311 -4.93 6.08 -5.54
CA SER A 311 -4.62 6.94 -6.67
C SER A 311 -3.27 7.57 -6.46
N THR A 312 -2.35 7.37 -7.38
CA THR A 312 -1.01 7.98 -7.42
C THR A 312 -0.89 9.03 -8.52
N SER A 313 -2.02 9.51 -9.05
CA SER A 313 -2.05 10.39 -10.21
C SER A 313 -1.57 11.81 -9.87
N GLY A 314 -0.42 12.19 -10.42
CA GLY A 314 0.21 13.50 -10.20
C GLY A 314 0.80 13.63 -8.79
N ASN A 315 0.54 14.76 -8.13
CA ASN A 315 1.00 15.02 -6.75
C ASN A 315 -0.03 14.61 -5.68
N ILE A 316 -1.21 14.17 -6.12
CA ILE A 316 -2.29 13.73 -5.23
C ILE A 316 -2.12 12.25 -5.00
N LEU A 317 -2.08 11.88 -3.72
CA LEU A 317 -2.01 10.52 -3.28
C LEU A 317 -3.16 10.29 -2.32
N LEU A 318 -4.08 9.42 -2.70
CA LEU A 318 -5.28 9.08 -1.93
C LEU A 318 -5.43 7.57 -1.87
N SER A 319 -6.00 7.09 -0.76
CA SER A 319 -6.48 5.72 -0.62
C SER A 319 -8.00 5.71 -0.53
N ALA A 320 -8.58 4.62 -1.00
CA ALA A 320 -9.98 4.31 -0.88
C ALA A 320 -10.11 2.85 -0.44
N VAL A 321 -10.89 2.67 0.62
CA VAL A 321 -11.32 1.36 1.10
C VAL A 321 -12.82 1.33 1.00
N MET A 322 -13.35 0.37 0.27
CA MET A 322 -14.80 0.21 0.11
C MET A 322 -15.19 -1.19 0.54
N LEU A 323 -16.27 -1.27 1.32
CA LEU A 323 -16.89 -2.51 1.73
C LEU A 323 -18.34 -2.47 1.27
N PHE A 324 -18.76 -3.48 0.53
CA PHE A 324 -20.15 -3.64 0.15
C PHE A 324 -20.63 -5.04 0.47
N GLU A 325 -21.86 -5.16 0.96
CA GLU A 325 -22.54 -6.42 1.16
C GLU A 325 -23.29 -6.81 -0.12
N ARG A 326 -23.15 -8.07 -0.55
CA ARG A 326 -23.91 -8.61 -1.68
C ARG A 326 -25.41 -8.63 -1.38
N MET A 327 -26.22 -8.14 -2.32
CA MET A 327 -27.69 -8.13 -2.25
C MET A 327 -28.35 -9.38 -2.83
#